data_AF-A0ABD1NM87-F1
#
_entry.id   AF-A0ABD1NM87-F1
#
_cell.length_a   1.000
_cell.length_b   1.000
_cell.length_c   1.000
_cell.angle_alpha   90.00
_cell.angle_beta   90.00
_cell.angle_gamma   90.00
#
_symmetry.space_group_name_H-M   'P 1'
#
loop_
_entity.id
_entity.type
_entity.pdbx_description
1 polymer ?
#
loop_
_entity_poly.entity_id
_entity_poly.type
_entity_poly.pdbx_seq_one_letter_code
_entity_poly.pdbx_strand_id
1 'polypeptide(L)'
;MLQKGKESCSYQHCDIGSTFIPKLQGKFLATENFFYTSKFFGLGPRAYLSKLMNAGQKFCGEDWLKLKGKYVSHDEEDLLRYCFSSAYIVALLHDSLGIALDDERIKVANQVGSIPLDWALGAFILQTTADADIRSHNWIATIYSDESPTLLSIIGIFMIMLTAWSISRWRKPQLKTIYDLEKGRYIITRVGR
;
A
#
# COMPACT_ATOMS: atom_id res chain seq x y z
N MET A 1 7.22 -14.25 31.27
CA MET A 1 5.99 -14.35 30.46
C MET A 1 6.28 -14.88 29.06
N LEU A 2 7.18 -14.26 28.29
CA LEU A 2 7.49 -14.67 26.90
C LEU A 2 8.06 -16.09 26.76
N GLN A 3 8.79 -16.58 27.76
CA GLN A 3 9.40 -17.92 27.75
C GLN A 3 8.50 -19.01 28.37
N LYS A 4 7.32 -18.67 28.91
CA LYS A 4 6.46 -19.62 29.61
C LYS A 4 5.74 -20.52 28.59
N GLY A 5 5.81 -21.84 28.73
CA GLY A 5 5.18 -22.79 27.80
C GLY A 5 6.08 -23.18 26.62
N LYS A 6 7.36 -22.79 26.63
CA LYS A 6 8.33 -23.18 25.60
C LYS A 6 8.61 -24.69 25.60
N GLU A 7 8.45 -25.32 26.76
CA GLU A 7 8.52 -26.75 26.99
C GLU A 7 7.44 -27.56 26.26
N SER A 8 6.32 -26.94 25.87
CA SER A 8 5.22 -27.58 25.14
C SER A 8 5.20 -27.24 23.65
N CYS A 9 6.34 -26.84 23.08
CA CYS A 9 6.47 -26.53 21.66
C CYS A 9 6.34 -27.80 20.81
N SER A 10 5.38 -27.82 19.87
CA SER A 10 5.18 -28.93 18.92
C SER A 10 6.20 -28.94 17.76
N TYR A 11 7.00 -27.88 17.63
CA TYR A 11 8.02 -27.72 16.60
C TYR A 11 9.43 -27.87 17.19
N GLN A 12 10.45 -27.95 16.34
CA GLN A 12 11.85 -28.04 16.79
C GLN A 12 12.28 -26.82 17.62
N HIS A 13 11.72 -25.64 17.33
CA HIS A 13 11.97 -24.42 18.08
C HIS A 13 10.71 -23.54 18.13
N CYS A 14 10.46 -22.91 19.29
CA CYS A 14 9.45 -21.87 19.46
C CYS A 14 10.09 -20.65 20.13
N ASP A 15 9.76 -19.47 19.63
CA ASP A 15 10.39 -18.23 20.06
C ASP A 15 9.60 -17.56 21.19
N ILE A 16 8.26 -17.65 21.16
CA ILE A 16 7.36 -17.05 22.15
C ILE A 16 6.41 -18.13 22.69
N GLY A 17 6.64 -18.56 23.94
CA GLY A 17 5.92 -19.67 24.55
C GLY A 17 5.98 -20.91 23.66
N SER A 18 4.82 -21.50 23.37
CA SER A 18 4.67 -22.66 22.49
C SER A 18 4.43 -22.30 21.01
N THR A 19 4.57 -21.03 20.63
CA THR A 19 4.30 -20.56 19.27
C THR A 19 5.56 -20.62 18.41
N PHE A 20 5.45 -21.30 17.27
CA PHE A 20 6.49 -21.31 16.23
C PHE A 20 6.52 -19.97 15.49
N ILE A 21 7.71 -19.39 15.36
CA ILE A 21 7.94 -18.20 14.54
C ILE A 21 9.02 -18.54 13.51
N PRO A 22 8.76 -18.32 12.21
CA PRO A 22 9.78 -18.57 11.20
C PRO A 22 10.95 -17.60 11.38
N LYS A 23 12.13 -18.00 10.90
CA LYS A 23 13.32 -17.13 10.91
C LYS A 23 13.00 -15.79 10.26
N LEU A 24 13.19 -14.71 11.02
CA LEU A 24 12.90 -13.36 10.57
C LEU A 24 13.84 -12.93 9.43
N GLN A 25 13.26 -12.49 8.33
CA GLN A 25 13.95 -12.07 7.12
C GLN A 25 13.48 -10.68 6.68
N GLY A 26 14.39 -9.90 6.07
CA GLY A 26 14.07 -8.56 5.57
C GLY A 26 14.17 -7.46 6.63
N LYS A 27 13.61 -6.29 6.31
CA LYS A 27 13.58 -5.11 7.18
C LYS A 27 12.20 -4.98 7.79
N PHE A 28 12.15 -4.66 9.07
CA PHE A 28 10.93 -4.51 9.85
C PHE A 28 10.72 -3.03 10.19
N LEU A 29 9.46 -2.61 10.16
CA LEU A 29 9.04 -1.31 10.65
C LEU A 29 8.19 -1.52 11.90
N ALA A 30 8.70 -1.05 13.04
CA ALA A 30 8.02 -1.11 14.31
C ALA A 30 7.24 0.19 14.53
N THR A 31 5.92 0.06 14.67
CA THR A 31 4.97 1.17 14.84
C THR A 31 4.46 1.25 16.28
N GLU A 32 3.55 2.17 16.55
CA GLU A 32 2.84 2.30 17.83
C GLU A 32 3.75 2.34 19.06
N ASN A 33 3.56 1.45 20.04
CA ASN A 33 4.29 1.50 21.31
C ASN A 33 5.81 1.35 21.15
N PHE A 34 6.29 0.70 20.08
CA PHE A 34 7.72 0.71 19.76
C PHE A 34 8.21 2.12 19.43
N PHE A 35 7.41 2.88 18.67
CA PHE A 35 7.66 4.28 18.33
C PHE A 35 7.52 5.21 19.51
N TYR A 36 6.43 5.16 20.28
CA TYR A 36 6.26 6.08 21.41
C TYR A 36 7.31 5.86 22.50
N THR A 37 7.68 4.61 22.79
CA THR A 37 8.80 4.30 23.70
C THR A 37 10.13 4.83 23.16
N SER A 38 10.41 4.63 21.87
CA SER A 38 11.61 5.16 21.22
C SER A 38 11.66 6.69 21.29
N LYS A 39 10.53 7.34 21.04
CA LYS A 39 10.36 8.79 21.04
C LYS A 39 10.57 9.38 22.42
N PHE A 40 10.01 8.75 23.46
CA PHE A 40 10.21 9.16 24.85
C PHE A 40 11.70 9.20 25.24
N PHE A 41 12.45 8.16 24.86
CA PHE A 41 13.90 8.11 25.11
C PHE A 41 14.73 8.96 24.15
N GLY A 42 14.12 9.62 23.16
CA GLY A 42 14.82 10.43 22.17
C GLY A 42 15.75 9.61 21.26
N LEU A 43 15.40 8.36 20.97
CA LEU A 43 16.27 7.47 20.20
C LEU A 43 16.18 7.76 18.70
N GLY A 44 17.34 7.78 18.05
CA GLY A 44 17.44 7.84 16.59
C GLY A 44 17.25 6.46 15.92
N PRO A 45 17.19 6.42 14.57
CA PRO A 45 16.85 5.22 13.81
C PRO A 45 17.97 4.16 13.74
N ARG A 46 19.20 4.50 14.15
CA ARG A 46 20.35 3.58 14.15
C ARG A 46 20.61 3.02 15.53
N ALA A 47 20.97 1.73 15.56
CA ALA A 47 21.26 0.99 16.77
C ALA A 47 20.09 1.06 17.77
N TYR A 48 18.87 0.86 17.27
CA TYR A 48 17.63 1.06 18.02
C TYR A 48 17.59 0.19 19.28
N LEU A 49 17.80 -1.12 19.15
CA LEU A 49 17.70 -2.06 20.27
C LEU A 49 18.76 -1.82 21.34
N SER A 50 20.04 -1.71 20.96
CA SER A 50 21.11 -1.43 21.93
C SER A 50 20.92 -0.11 22.66
N LYS A 51 20.51 0.96 21.97
CA LYS A 51 20.23 2.25 22.61
C LYS A 51 19.00 2.19 23.52
N LEU A 52 17.96 1.48 23.11
CA LEU A 52 16.76 1.30 23.92
C LEU A 52 17.08 0.52 25.20
N MET A 53 17.87 -0.54 25.10
CA MET A 53 18.33 -1.31 26.26
C MET A 53 19.09 -0.43 27.25
N ASN A 54 20.07 0.35 26.77
CA ASN A 54 20.86 1.25 27.61
C ASN A 54 20.00 2.36 28.25
N ALA A 55 19.11 2.98 27.47
CA ALA A 55 18.22 4.03 27.96
C ALA A 55 17.22 3.48 28.98
N GLY A 56 16.62 2.33 28.70
CA GLY A 56 15.70 1.62 29.56
C GLY A 56 16.35 1.22 30.89
N GLN A 57 17.55 0.62 30.85
CA GLN A 57 18.28 0.24 32.07
C GLN A 57 18.59 1.45 32.95
N LYS A 58 19.03 2.57 32.34
CA LYS A 58 19.27 3.82 33.08
C LYS A 58 17.99 4.39 33.69
N PHE A 59 16.87 4.32 32.96
CA PHE A 59 15.59 4.83 33.42
C PHE A 59 15.01 3.96 34.54
N CYS A 60 15.00 2.64 34.38
CA CYS A 60 14.54 1.69 35.38
C CYS A 60 15.37 1.69 36.68
N GLY A 61 16.64 2.08 36.60
CA GLY A 61 17.54 2.17 37.76
C GLY A 61 17.50 3.51 38.49
N GLU A 62 16.69 4.47 38.05
CA GLU A 62 16.59 5.80 38.67
C GLU A 62 15.50 5.85 39.75
N ASP A 63 15.68 6.74 40.72
CA ASP A 63 14.67 6.99 41.75
C ASP A 63 13.41 7.66 41.18
N TRP A 64 12.24 7.19 41.65
CA TRP A 64 10.95 7.66 41.15
C TRP A 64 10.73 9.16 41.35
N LEU A 65 11.12 9.73 42.50
CA LEU A 65 10.95 11.16 42.76
C LEU A 65 11.81 12.01 41.83
N LYS A 66 13.03 11.53 41.51
CA LYS A 66 13.90 12.19 40.52
C LYS A 66 13.33 12.09 39.10
N LEU A 67 12.76 10.95 38.72
CA LEU A 67 12.09 10.80 37.43
C LEU A 67 10.92 11.78 37.30
N LYS A 68 10.06 11.89 38.32
CA LYS A 68 8.96 12.86 38.34
C LYS A 68 9.45 14.30 38.23
N GLY A 69 10.51 14.65 38.95
CA GLY A 69 11.13 15.98 38.85
C GLY A 69 11.75 16.27 37.48
N LYS A 70 12.21 15.24 36.75
CA LYS A 70 12.80 15.39 35.42
C LYS A 70 11.74 15.44 34.30
N TYR A 71 10.65 14.70 34.43
CA TYR A 71 9.62 14.52 33.41
C TYR A 71 8.28 15.17 33.83
N VAL A 72 8.32 16.38 34.38
CA VAL A 72 7.16 17.10 34.94
C VAL A 72 6.00 17.27 33.95
N SER A 73 6.29 17.36 32.66
CA SER A 73 5.29 17.54 31.60
C SER A 73 4.62 16.24 31.13
N HIS A 74 5.05 15.08 31.64
CA HIS A 74 4.51 13.78 31.25
C HIS A 74 3.46 13.33 32.26
N ASP A 75 2.44 12.65 31.77
CA ASP A 75 1.48 11.97 32.62
C ASP A 75 2.18 10.88 33.46
N GLU A 76 1.84 10.81 34.76
CA GLU A 76 2.49 9.90 35.70
C GLU A 76 2.22 8.42 35.35
N GLU A 77 1.02 8.12 34.83
CA GLU A 77 0.64 6.77 34.42
C GLU A 77 1.44 6.31 33.21
N ASP A 78 1.65 7.20 32.23
CA ASP A 78 2.51 6.93 31.08
C ASP A 78 3.98 6.78 31.50
N LEU A 79 4.45 7.59 32.45
CA LEU A 79 5.83 7.53 32.93
C LEU A 79 6.16 6.19 33.59
N LEU A 80 5.21 5.62 34.35
CA LEU A 80 5.34 4.30 34.98
C LEU A 80 5.53 3.17 33.97
N ARG A 81 4.99 3.33 32.75
CA ARG A 81 5.01 2.29 31.72
C ARG A 81 6.35 2.17 31.02
N TYR A 82 7.15 3.25 30.90
CA TYR A 82 8.35 3.23 30.06
C TYR A 82 9.45 2.27 30.52
N CYS A 83 9.58 2.03 31.84
CA CYS A 83 10.52 1.01 32.32
C CYS A 83 10.11 -0.38 31.82
N PHE A 84 8.85 -0.76 32.04
CA PHE A 84 8.33 -2.03 31.56
C PHE A 84 8.37 -2.13 30.03
N SER A 85 7.93 -1.09 29.31
CA SER A 85 7.90 -1.08 27.85
C SER A 85 9.30 -1.25 27.25
N SER A 86 10.31 -0.55 27.76
CA SER A 86 11.69 -0.70 27.25
C SER A 86 12.24 -2.11 27.49
N ALA A 87 12.07 -2.65 28.71
CA ALA A 87 12.50 -4.01 29.03
C ALA A 87 11.75 -5.07 28.20
N TYR A 88 10.44 -4.91 28.04
CA TYR A 88 9.60 -5.83 27.27
C TYR A 88 9.96 -5.84 25.79
N ILE A 89 10.19 -4.67 25.18
CA ILE A 89 10.59 -4.56 23.78
C ILE A 89 11.90 -5.29 23.52
N VAL A 90 12.90 -5.11 24.40
CA VAL A 90 14.19 -5.82 24.30
C VAL A 90 14.00 -7.33 24.49
N ALA A 91 13.27 -7.75 25.51
CA ALA A 91 13.02 -9.17 25.76
C ALA A 91 12.24 -9.86 24.61
N LEU A 92 11.33 -9.14 23.95
CA LEU A 92 10.59 -9.64 22.81
C LEU A 92 11.48 -9.76 21.57
N LEU A 93 12.15 -8.68 21.19
CA LEU A 93 12.87 -8.61 19.90
C LEU A 93 14.22 -9.32 19.96
N HIS A 94 14.99 -9.12 21.03
CA HIS A 94 16.32 -9.71 21.18
C HIS A 94 16.23 -11.11 21.79
N ASP A 95 15.69 -11.23 23.01
CA ASP A 95 15.79 -12.49 23.76
C ASP A 95 14.86 -13.59 23.22
N SER A 96 13.70 -13.21 22.68
CA SER A 96 12.71 -14.17 22.18
C SER A 96 12.85 -14.38 20.68
N LEU A 97 12.89 -13.31 19.88
CA LEU A 97 12.92 -13.38 18.42
C LEU A 97 14.34 -13.41 17.80
N GLY A 98 15.39 -13.35 18.63
CA GLY A 98 16.78 -13.52 18.19
C GLY A 98 17.32 -12.39 17.31
N ILE A 99 16.76 -11.18 17.38
CA ILE A 99 17.28 -10.02 16.66
C ILE A 99 18.45 -9.45 17.44
N ALA A 100 19.64 -9.37 16.83
CA ALA A 100 20.83 -8.84 17.49
C ALA A 100 20.65 -7.37 17.91
N LEU A 101 21.31 -6.94 18.99
CA LEU A 101 21.17 -5.57 19.54
C LEU A 101 21.68 -4.47 18.59
N ASP A 102 22.63 -4.82 17.73
CA ASP A 102 23.23 -3.96 16.71
C ASP A 102 22.58 -4.13 15.33
N ASP A 103 21.55 -4.97 15.22
CA ASP A 103 20.85 -5.23 13.97
C ASP A 103 20.08 -3.98 13.48
N GLU A 104 20.39 -3.55 12.26
CA GLU A 104 19.75 -2.38 11.63
C GLU A 104 18.48 -2.72 10.84
N ARG A 105 18.01 -3.98 10.89
CA ARG A 105 16.78 -4.40 10.20
C ARG A 105 15.52 -3.79 10.81
N ILE A 106 15.53 -3.38 12.08
CA ILE A 106 14.39 -2.73 12.72
C ILE A 106 14.49 -1.22 12.56
N LYS A 107 13.49 -0.63 11.90
CA LYS A 107 13.24 0.81 11.90
C LYS A 107 12.00 1.12 12.72
N VAL A 108 11.92 2.32 13.25
CA VAL A 108 10.80 2.74 14.09
C VAL A 108 10.17 3.99 13.51
N ALA A 109 8.86 3.95 13.24
CA ALA A 109 8.09 5.09 12.72
C ALA A 109 6.60 4.84 12.96
N ASN A 110 5.80 5.90 13.15
CA ASN A 110 4.33 5.79 13.21
C ASN A 110 3.60 6.49 12.06
N GLN A 111 4.34 7.05 11.10
CA GLN A 111 3.76 7.75 9.96
C GLN A 111 4.74 7.77 8.78
N VAL A 112 4.18 7.94 7.57
CA VAL A 112 4.92 8.25 6.34
C VAL A 112 4.37 9.55 5.79
N GLY A 113 5.19 10.61 5.77
CA GLY A 113 4.70 11.96 5.50
C GLY A 113 3.67 12.37 6.55
N SER A 114 2.45 12.69 6.10
CA SER A 114 1.30 13.02 6.95
C SER A 114 0.36 11.83 7.20
N ILE A 115 0.69 10.63 6.72
CA ILE A 115 -0.19 9.46 6.78
C ILE A 115 0.22 8.58 7.98
N PRO A 116 -0.66 8.35 8.97
CA PRO A 116 -0.37 7.45 10.07
C PRO A 116 -0.30 5.99 9.58
N LEU A 117 0.63 5.22 10.16
CA LEU A 117 0.83 3.81 9.84
C LEU A 117 0.14 2.93 10.87
N ASP A 118 -1.06 2.46 10.54
CA ASP A 118 -1.83 1.57 11.40
C ASP A 118 -2.61 0.54 10.58
N TRP A 119 -3.05 -0.55 11.22
CA TRP A 119 -3.88 -1.59 10.59
C TRP A 119 -5.17 -1.02 10.00
N ALA A 120 -5.68 0.07 10.58
CA ALA A 120 -6.87 0.76 10.08
C ALA A 120 -6.68 1.30 8.66
N LEU A 121 -5.47 1.78 8.30
CA LEU A 121 -5.16 2.20 6.94
C LEU A 121 -5.21 1.02 5.97
N GLY A 122 -4.67 -0.13 6.37
CA GLY A 122 -4.73 -1.36 5.59
C GLY A 122 -6.18 -1.85 5.38
N ALA A 123 -6.99 -1.81 6.42
CA ALA A 123 -8.41 -2.16 6.35
C ALA A 123 -9.18 -1.22 5.40
N PHE A 124 -8.90 0.09 5.46
CA PHE A 124 -9.49 1.07 4.55
C PHE A 124 -9.10 0.81 3.09
N ILE A 125 -7.82 0.53 2.81
CA ILE A 125 -7.36 0.20 1.45
C ILE A 125 -8.05 -1.07 0.95
N LEU A 126 -8.14 -2.11 1.79
CA LEU A 126 -8.80 -3.36 1.43
C LEU A 126 -10.28 -3.14 1.10
N GLN A 127 -11.00 -2.38 1.94
CA GLN A 127 -12.42 -2.09 1.72
C GLN A 127 -12.64 -1.28 0.43
N THR A 128 -11.85 -0.22 0.25
CA THR A 128 -12.01 0.67 -0.93
C THR A 128 -11.63 -0.01 -2.23
N THR A 129 -10.65 -0.91 -2.23
CA THR A 129 -10.30 -1.71 -3.40
C THR A 129 -11.35 -2.78 -3.71
N ALA A 130 -11.92 -3.43 -2.69
CA ALA A 130 -13.04 -4.35 -2.88
C ALA A 130 -14.29 -3.63 -3.44
N ASP A 131 -14.63 -2.45 -2.91
CA ASP A 131 -15.75 -1.64 -3.40
C ASP A 131 -15.53 -1.17 -4.85
N ALA A 132 -14.29 -0.81 -5.19
CA ALA A 132 -13.91 -0.45 -6.55
C ALA A 132 -14.05 -1.64 -7.51
N ASP A 133 -13.68 -2.84 -7.07
CA ASP A 133 -13.77 -4.06 -7.87
C ASP A 133 -15.25 -4.50 -8.08
N ILE A 134 -16.09 -4.41 -7.05
CA ILE A 134 -17.54 -4.63 -7.16
C ILE A 134 -18.18 -3.62 -8.11
N ARG A 135 -17.82 -2.34 -8.01
CA ARG A 135 -18.28 -1.33 -8.96
C ARG A 135 -17.80 -1.65 -10.38
N SER A 136 -16.58 -2.18 -10.51
CA SER A 136 -16.02 -2.63 -11.77
C SER A 136 -16.84 -3.78 -12.41
N HIS A 137 -17.21 -4.78 -11.61
CA HIS A 137 -18.03 -5.88 -12.09
C HIS A 137 -19.46 -5.47 -12.39
N ASN A 138 -20.05 -4.57 -11.60
CA ASN A 138 -21.42 -4.12 -11.82
C ASN A 138 -21.57 -3.32 -13.13
N TRP A 139 -20.62 -2.46 -13.53
CA TRP A 139 -20.74 -1.79 -14.83
C TRP A 139 -20.62 -2.78 -16.01
N ILE A 140 -19.79 -3.83 -15.88
CA ILE A 140 -19.71 -4.90 -16.89
C ILE A 140 -21.01 -5.69 -16.93
N ALA A 141 -21.57 -6.04 -15.76
CA ALA A 141 -22.84 -6.74 -15.66
C ALA A 141 -24.01 -5.93 -16.23
N THR A 142 -24.05 -4.61 -15.99
CA THR A 142 -25.05 -3.72 -16.58
C THR A 142 -24.92 -3.63 -18.11
N ILE A 143 -23.71 -3.67 -18.65
CA ILE A 143 -23.50 -3.73 -20.11
C ILE A 143 -23.94 -5.08 -20.70
N TYR A 144 -23.82 -6.18 -19.94
CA TYR A 144 -24.20 -7.51 -20.41
C TYR A 144 -25.70 -7.82 -20.23
N SER A 145 -26.33 -7.29 -19.18
CA SER A 145 -27.74 -7.57 -18.87
C SER A 145 -28.72 -6.65 -19.59
N ASP A 146 -28.32 -5.43 -19.92
CA ASP A 146 -29.08 -4.57 -20.81
C ASP A 146 -28.69 -4.95 -22.24
N GLU A 147 -29.49 -5.78 -22.91
CA GLU A 147 -29.62 -5.71 -24.38
C GLU A 147 -30.20 -4.31 -24.69
N SER A 148 -29.38 -3.29 -24.46
CA SER A 148 -29.83 -1.92 -24.43
C SER A 148 -30.28 -1.60 -25.85
N PRO A 149 -31.57 -1.27 -26.07
CA PRO A 149 -32.04 -0.87 -27.39
C PRO A 149 -31.25 0.34 -27.90
N THR A 150 -30.56 1.08 -27.01
CA THR A 150 -29.64 2.16 -27.36
C THR A 150 -28.35 1.67 -28.04
N LEU A 151 -27.72 0.59 -27.57
CA LEU A 151 -26.50 0.04 -28.18
C LEU A 151 -26.79 -0.59 -29.53
N LEU A 152 -27.86 -1.37 -29.63
CA LEU A 152 -28.32 -1.92 -30.91
C LEU A 152 -28.70 -0.81 -31.90
N SER A 153 -29.32 0.28 -31.42
CA SER A 153 -29.62 1.45 -32.24
C SER A 153 -28.35 2.17 -32.73
N ILE A 154 -27.34 2.36 -31.87
CA ILE A 154 -26.06 2.99 -32.26
C ILE A 154 -25.32 2.13 -33.29
N ILE A 155 -25.25 0.82 -33.10
CA ILE A 155 -24.65 -0.12 -34.06
C ILE A 155 -25.43 -0.08 -35.38
N GLY A 156 -26.76 -0.07 -35.32
CA GLY A 156 -27.63 0.07 -36.49
C GLY A 156 -27.38 1.37 -37.26
N ILE A 157 -27.31 2.51 -36.57
CA ILE A 157 -27.00 3.82 -37.18
C ILE A 157 -25.62 3.82 -37.83
N PHE A 158 -24.61 3.23 -37.17
CA PHE A 158 -23.26 3.14 -37.73
C PHE A 158 -23.23 2.30 -39.01
N MET A 159 -23.94 1.18 -39.04
CA MET A 159 -24.08 0.34 -40.24
C MET A 159 -24.84 1.07 -41.36
N ILE A 160 -25.88 1.85 -41.04
CA ILE A 160 -26.59 2.68 -42.02
C ILE A 160 -25.66 3.77 -42.58
N MET A 161 -24.85 4.41 -41.74
CA MET A 161 -23.89 5.41 -42.19
C MET A 161 -22.80 4.81 -43.07
N LEU A 162 -22.31 3.60 -42.76
CA LEU A 162 -21.34 2.88 -43.60
C LEU A 162 -21.95 2.43 -44.94
N THR A 163 -23.19 1.96 -44.96
CA THR A 163 -23.88 1.62 -46.21
C THR A 163 -24.16 2.88 -47.04
N ALA A 164 -24.62 3.97 -46.44
CA ALA A 164 -24.78 5.25 -47.13
C ALA A 164 -23.44 5.80 -47.66
N TRP A 165 -22.36 5.66 -46.89
CA TRP A 165 -21.02 6.08 -47.29
C TRP A 165 -20.46 5.24 -48.44
N SER A 166 -20.64 3.91 -48.39
CA SER A 166 -20.23 3.00 -49.46
C SER A 166 -21.06 3.20 -50.73
N ILE A 167 -22.38 3.43 -50.61
CA ILE A 167 -23.25 3.83 -51.73
C ILE A 167 -22.83 5.19 -52.30
N SER A 168 -22.51 6.16 -51.46
CA SER A 168 -22.00 7.48 -51.89
C SER A 168 -20.68 7.34 -52.64
N ARG A 169 -19.77 6.48 -52.18
CA ARG A 169 -18.54 6.14 -52.90
C ARG A 169 -18.81 5.40 -54.21
N TRP A 170 -19.81 4.53 -54.29
CA TRP A 170 -20.19 3.83 -55.52
C TRP A 170 -20.88 4.74 -56.55
N ARG A 171 -21.65 5.74 -56.11
CA ARG A 171 -22.33 6.70 -56.99
C ARG A 171 -21.43 7.79 -57.52
N LYS A 172 -20.26 8.06 -56.93
CA LYS A 172 -19.30 9.02 -57.48
C LYS A 172 -18.58 8.40 -58.69
N PRO A 173 -18.81 8.89 -59.92
CA PRO A 173 -18.04 8.42 -61.07
C PRO A 173 -16.57 8.83 -60.89
N GLN A 174 -15.63 7.93 -61.19
CA GLN A 174 -14.20 8.26 -61.21
C GLN A 174 -13.96 9.24 -62.37
N LEU A 175 -13.88 10.53 -62.06
CA LEU A 175 -13.56 11.58 -63.02
C LEU A 175 -12.04 11.76 -63.02
N LYS A 176 -11.41 11.56 -64.17
CA LYS A 176 -9.98 11.84 -64.34
C LYS A 176 -9.86 13.19 -65.05
N THR A 177 -9.19 14.12 -64.39
CA THR A 177 -8.85 15.42 -64.99
C THR A 177 -7.53 15.25 -65.73
N ILE A 178 -7.54 15.45 -67.04
CA ILE A 178 -6.35 15.37 -67.89
C ILE A 178 -6.08 16.78 -68.43
N TYR A 179 -4.83 17.24 -68.37
CA TYR A 179 -4.42 18.54 -68.93
C TYR A 179 -4.00 18.36 -70.39
N ASP A 180 -4.74 19.01 -71.29
CA ASP A 180 -4.45 19.01 -72.72
C ASP A 180 -3.41 20.10 -73.01
N LEU A 181 -2.17 19.68 -73.28
CA LEU A 181 -1.03 20.56 -73.52
C LEU A 181 -1.13 21.32 -74.85
N GLU A 182 -1.87 20.83 -75.85
CA GLU A 182 -2.07 21.55 -77.11
C GLU A 182 -3.10 22.67 -76.98
N LYS A 183 -4.15 22.46 -76.17
CA LYS A 183 -5.26 23.43 -76.01
C LYS A 183 -5.18 24.27 -74.74
N GLY A 184 -4.16 24.05 -73.90
CA GLY A 184 -3.91 24.80 -72.67
C GLY A 184 -5.05 24.75 -71.64
N ARG A 185 -5.86 23.67 -71.64
CA ARG A 185 -7.04 23.57 -70.77
C ARG A 185 -7.20 22.19 -70.12
N TYR A 186 -7.85 22.16 -68.97
CA TYR A 186 -8.20 20.91 -68.28
C TYR A 186 -9.47 20.30 -68.88
N ILE A 187 -9.44 18.99 -69.17
CA ILE A 187 -10.60 18.21 -69.63
C ILE A 187 -10.95 17.18 -68.56
N ILE A 188 -12.21 17.16 -68.14
CA ILE A 188 -12.74 16.19 -67.18
C ILE A 188 -13.36 15.04 -67.98
N THR A 189 -12.80 13.83 -67.85
CA THR A 189 -13.31 12.63 -68.53
C THR A 189 -13.82 11.60 -67.53
N ARG A 190 -14.93 10.93 -67.88
CA ARG A 190 -15.54 9.88 -67.05
C ARG A 190 -14.83 8.57 -67.35
N VAL A 191 -14.18 7.97 -66.35
CA VAL A 191 -13.56 6.65 -66.50
C VAL A 191 -14.68 5.61 -66.45
N GLY A 192 -14.99 5.02 -67.60
CA GLY A 192 -15.86 3.83 -67.68
C GLY A 192 -15.15 2.65 -67.02
N ARG A 193 -15.89 1.86 -66.25
CA ARG A 193 -15.38 0.70 -65.51
C ARG A 193 -14.87 -0.39 -66.46
#